data_AF-A0AAU0F8N9-F1
#
_entry.id   AF-A0AAU0F8N9-F1
#
_cell.length_a   1.000
_cell.length_b   1.000
_cell.length_c   1.000
_cell.angle_alpha   90.00
_cell.angle_beta   90.00
_cell.angle_gamma   90.00
#
_symmetry.space_group_name_H-M   'P 1'
#
loop_
_entity.id
_entity.type
_entity.pdbx_description
1 polymer ?
#
loop_
_entity_poly.entity_id
_entity_poly.type
_entity_poly.pdbx_seq_one_letter_code
_entity_poly.pdbx_strand_id
1 'polypeptide(L)'
;MYPALESKSFCGFIQDYENIFTGKLRYKIADPAHGFITLSEEKFKKSWLSDGEKGVALFLEPTEYFFGQEPPKEEKVSIKYLLNYLKPYKKSMGWMFFLLSLGTLITLIFPILTQRLIDDGVNQKNLSIITYILLAQLAFFFGSIVINIFRKLDNAGSGY
;
A
#
# COMPACT_ATOMS: atom_id res chain seq x y z
N MET A 1 -16.75 -26.23 -5.09
CA MET A 1 -15.34 -26.68 -5.00
C MET A 1 -14.55 -25.54 -4.38
N TYR A 2 -14.32 -25.62 -3.07
CA TYR A 2 -13.49 -24.66 -2.32
C TYR A 2 -12.47 -25.47 -1.52
N PRO A 3 -11.20 -25.52 -1.95
CA PRO A 3 -10.13 -26.19 -1.23
C PRO A 3 -9.53 -25.18 -0.25
N ALA A 4 -10.06 -25.10 0.97
CA ALA A 4 -9.54 -24.17 1.99
C ALA A 4 -9.65 -24.68 3.44
N LEU A 5 -10.00 -25.96 3.64
CA LEU A 5 -10.13 -26.56 4.98
C LEU A 5 -8.96 -27.47 5.36
N GLU A 6 -7.80 -27.35 4.69
CA GLU A 6 -6.57 -28.07 5.05
C GLU A 6 -5.66 -27.32 6.02
N SER A 7 -6.00 -26.09 6.41
CA SER A 7 -5.34 -25.41 7.51
C SER A 7 -6.10 -25.69 8.80
N LYS A 8 -5.49 -26.45 9.72
CA LYS A 8 -5.94 -26.62 11.11
C LYS A 8 -5.90 -25.27 11.84
N SER A 9 -6.82 -24.38 11.51
CA SER A 9 -7.01 -23.11 12.19
C SER A 9 -7.82 -23.39 13.45
N PHE A 10 -7.16 -23.26 14.61
CA PHE A 10 -7.82 -23.32 15.91
C PHE A 10 -8.80 -22.15 15.99
N CYS A 11 -10.10 -22.44 16.01
CA CYS A 11 -11.10 -21.39 16.28
C CYS A 11 -11.05 -21.03 17.76
N GLY A 12 -10.91 -19.74 18.06
CA GLY A 12 -10.80 -19.25 19.44
C GLY A 12 -12.14 -19.10 20.18
N PHE A 13 -13.26 -18.89 19.47
CA PHE A 13 -14.58 -18.65 20.07
C PHE A 13 -15.72 -19.15 19.19
N ILE A 14 -16.62 -19.97 19.77
CA ILE A 14 -17.83 -20.47 19.15
C ILE A 14 -19.03 -20.02 20.00
N GLN A 15 -20.01 -19.36 19.38
CA GLN A 15 -21.28 -19.02 20.00
C GLN A 15 -22.41 -19.58 19.16
N ASP A 16 -23.24 -20.44 19.75
CA ASP A 16 -24.49 -20.88 19.14
C ASP A 16 -25.62 -19.90 19.46
N TYR A 17 -26.51 -19.70 18.49
CA TYR A 17 -27.73 -18.95 18.69
C TYR A 17 -28.81 -19.46 17.73
N GLU A 18 -30.05 -19.38 18.17
CA GLU A 18 -31.19 -19.71 17.32
C GLU A 18 -31.61 -18.48 16.51
N ASN A 19 -31.79 -18.66 15.21
CA ASN A 19 -32.27 -17.57 14.38
C ASN A 19 -33.76 -17.35 14.64
N ILE A 20 -34.09 -16.20 15.23
CA ILE A 20 -35.45 -15.80 15.63
C ILE A 20 -36.47 -15.87 14.47
N PHE A 21 -36.03 -15.71 13.21
CA PHE A 21 -36.92 -15.72 12.04
C PHE A 21 -37.13 -17.11 11.43
N THR A 22 -36.20 -18.04 11.61
CA THR A 22 -36.23 -19.35 10.94
C THR A 22 -36.27 -20.54 11.90
N GLY A 23 -36.08 -20.32 13.20
CA GLY A 23 -35.97 -21.37 14.22
C GLY A 23 -34.77 -22.31 14.01
N LYS A 24 -33.81 -21.92 13.16
CA LYS A 24 -32.65 -22.75 12.81
C LYS A 24 -31.43 -22.35 13.63
N LEU A 25 -30.74 -23.36 14.15
CA LEU A 25 -29.51 -23.19 14.92
C LEU A 25 -28.36 -22.71 14.03
N ARG A 26 -27.64 -21.68 14.48
CA ARG A 26 -26.47 -21.12 13.78
C ARG A 26 -25.30 -20.98 14.73
N TYR A 27 -24.10 -21.17 14.19
CA TYR A 27 -22.83 -21.11 14.93
C TYR A 27 -22.01 -19.93 14.43
N LYS A 28 -21.69 -18.99 15.32
CA LYS A 28 -20.78 -17.87 15.06
C LYS A 28 -19.39 -18.24 15.56
N ILE A 29 -18.40 -18.12 14.69
CA ILE A 29 -17.05 -18.64 14.86
C ILE A 29 -16.07 -17.51 14.59
N ALA A 30 -15.12 -17.26 15.49
CA ALA A 30 -14.02 -16.34 15.25
C ALA A 30 -12.86 -17.10 14.58
N ASP A 31 -12.71 -16.93 13.27
CA ASP A 31 -11.63 -17.50 12.47
C ASP A 31 -10.48 -16.47 12.34
N PRO A 32 -9.24 -16.78 12.76
CA PRO A 32 -8.09 -15.89 12.60
C PRO A 32 -7.83 -15.44 11.15
N ALA A 33 -8.17 -16.25 10.16
CA ALA A 33 -7.96 -15.96 8.74
C ALA A 33 -9.12 -15.18 8.10
N HIS A 34 -10.35 -15.40 8.55
CA HIS A 34 -11.57 -14.86 7.91
C HIS A 34 -12.40 -13.92 8.80
N GLY A 35 -11.97 -13.70 10.04
CA GLY A 35 -12.73 -12.95 11.05
C GLY A 35 -13.96 -13.72 11.53
N PHE A 36 -15.05 -13.03 11.84
CA PHE A 36 -16.27 -13.67 12.31
C PHE A 36 -17.05 -14.32 11.15
N ILE A 37 -17.18 -15.64 11.20
CA ILE A 37 -17.97 -16.43 10.24
C ILE A 37 -19.22 -17.00 10.91
N THR A 38 -20.31 -17.18 10.14
CA THR A 38 -21.53 -17.86 10.62
C THR A 38 -21.79 -19.10 9.80
N LEU A 39 -21.96 -20.24 10.47
CA LEU A 39 -22.22 -21.55 9.85
C LEU A 39 -23.59 -22.08 10.25
N SER A 40 -24.22 -22.82 9.35
CA SER A 40 -25.34 -23.69 9.69
C SER A 40 -24.85 -24.93 10.44
N GLU A 41 -25.75 -25.58 11.18
CA GLU A 41 -25.43 -26.80 11.92
C GLU A 41 -24.81 -27.91 11.06
N GLU A 42 -25.38 -28.18 9.88
CA GLU A 42 -24.85 -29.20 8.95
C GLU A 42 -23.41 -28.90 8.53
N LYS A 43 -23.13 -27.63 8.22
CA LYS A 43 -21.81 -27.19 7.77
C LYS A 43 -20.81 -27.19 8.93
N PHE A 44 -21.26 -26.79 10.11
CA PHE A 44 -20.45 -26.85 11.32
C PHE A 44 -20.07 -28.30 11.65
N LYS A 45 -21.04 -29.21 11.74
CA LYS A 45 -20.80 -30.64 12.01
C LYS A 45 -19.87 -31.27 10.98
N LYS A 46 -20.09 -31.00 9.68
CA LYS A 46 -19.22 -31.52 8.61
C LYS A 46 -17.76 -31.06 8.73
N SER A 47 -17.53 -29.84 9.20
CA SER A 47 -16.17 -29.29 9.36
C SER A 47 -15.53 -29.58 10.72
N TRP A 48 -16.34 -29.85 11.75
CA TRP A 48 -15.89 -30.03 13.13
C TRP A 48 -15.70 -31.49 13.54
N LEU A 49 -16.55 -32.39 13.04
CA LEU A 49 -16.52 -33.81 13.36
C LEU A 49 -15.49 -34.52 12.48
N SER A 50 -14.66 -35.37 13.10
CA SER A 50 -13.74 -36.27 12.38
C SER A 50 -14.36 -37.67 12.21
N ASP A 51 -13.60 -38.65 11.69
CA ASP A 51 -14.03 -40.00 11.28
C ASP A 51 -14.69 -40.87 12.38
N GLY A 52 -14.89 -40.34 13.59
CA GLY A 52 -15.61 -40.99 14.70
C GLY A 52 -16.76 -40.17 15.28
N GLU A 53 -17.35 -39.24 14.51
CA GLU A 53 -18.44 -38.33 14.92
C GLU A 53 -18.15 -37.51 16.20
N LYS A 54 -16.86 -37.30 16.49
CA LYS A 54 -16.39 -36.54 17.64
C LYS A 54 -15.54 -35.36 17.15
N GLY A 55 -15.71 -34.22 17.80
CA GLY A 55 -14.86 -33.04 17.66
C GLY A 55 -14.08 -32.79 18.94
N VAL A 56 -13.04 -31.95 18.86
CA VAL A 56 -12.19 -31.61 20.01
C VAL A 56 -12.47 -30.16 20.40
N ALA A 57 -13.01 -29.97 21.61
CA ALA A 57 -13.19 -28.64 22.18
C ALA A 57 -12.16 -28.39 23.29
N LEU A 58 -11.61 -27.18 23.31
CA LEU A 58 -10.75 -26.71 24.39
C LEU A 58 -11.53 -25.68 25.22
N PHE A 59 -11.73 -25.99 26.49
CA PHE A 59 -12.31 -25.06 27.44
C PHE A 59 -11.19 -24.31 28.17
N LEU A 60 -11.24 -22.99 28.12
CA LEU A 60 -10.27 -22.11 28.79
C LEU A 60 -11.01 -21.32 29.85
N GLU A 61 -10.49 -21.36 31.08
CA GLU A 61 -10.97 -20.54 32.19
C GLU A 61 -9.81 -19.65 32.65
N PRO A 62 -10.03 -18.32 32.79
CA PRO A 62 -8.98 -17.42 33.24
C PRO A 62 -8.64 -17.69 34.71
N THR A 63 -7.35 -17.69 35.04
CA THR A 63 -6.88 -17.76 36.43
C THR A 63 -6.81 -16.35 37.04
N GLU A 64 -6.73 -16.23 38.37
CA GLU A 64 -6.52 -14.92 39.03
C GLU A 64 -5.29 -14.17 38.49
N TYR A 65 -4.24 -14.91 38.11
CA TYR A 65 -3.03 -14.38 37.50
C TYR A 65 -3.28 -13.70 36.13
N PHE A 66 -4.27 -14.17 35.37
CA PHE A 66 -4.62 -13.58 34.07
C PHE A 66 -5.11 -12.13 34.22
N PHE A 67 -5.86 -11.84 35.28
CA PHE A 67 -6.40 -10.49 35.52
C PHE A 67 -5.38 -9.49 36.06
N GLY A 68 -4.25 -9.97 36.61
CA GLY A 68 -3.15 -9.13 37.06
C GLY A 68 -2.19 -8.69 35.95
N GLN A 69 -2.37 -9.20 34.72
CA GLN A 69 -1.56 -8.84 33.57
C GLN A 69 -2.08 -7.55 32.93
N GLU A 70 -1.19 -6.57 32.71
CA GLU A 70 -1.53 -5.45 31.83
C GLU A 70 -1.49 -5.94 30.37
N PRO A 71 -2.59 -5.81 29.61
CA PRO A 71 -2.56 -6.16 28.19
C PRO A 71 -1.54 -5.28 27.47
N PRO A 72 -0.83 -5.82 26.46
CA PRO A 72 0.09 -5.01 25.67
C PRO A 72 -0.67 -3.81 25.10
N LYS A 73 -0.08 -2.61 25.25
CA LYS A 73 -0.69 -1.39 24.70
C LYS A 73 -0.87 -1.60 23.19
N GLU A 74 -2.11 -1.57 22.73
CA GLU A 74 -2.40 -1.56 21.31
C GLU A 74 -1.81 -0.28 20.70
N GLU A 75 -0.67 -0.41 20.02
CA GLU A 75 -0.12 0.67 19.23
C GLU A 75 -1.04 0.87 18.02
N LYS A 76 -1.96 1.82 18.15
CA LYS A 76 -2.78 2.26 17.02
C LYS A 76 -1.84 2.76 15.93
N VAL A 77 -1.82 2.07 14.80
CA VAL A 77 -1.10 2.49 13.60
C VAL A 77 -1.62 3.87 13.23
N SER A 78 -0.83 4.89 13.51
CA SER A 78 -1.14 6.29 13.23
C SER A 78 -0.20 6.81 12.16
N ILE A 79 -0.65 7.79 11.38
CA ILE A 79 0.20 8.49 10.41
C ILE A 79 1.45 9.04 11.11
N LYS A 80 1.32 9.46 12.37
CA LYS A 80 2.44 9.92 13.21
C LYS A 80 3.46 8.81 13.50
N TYR A 81 3.00 7.58 13.74
CA TYR A 81 3.88 6.42 13.91
C TYR A 81 4.70 6.18 12.64
N LEU A 82 4.05 6.16 11.47
CA LEU A 82 4.73 6.02 10.16
C LEU A 82 5.71 7.16 9.88
N LEU A 83 5.34 8.41 10.17
CA LEU A 83 6.23 9.56 10.00
C LEU A 83 7.47 9.50 10.90
N ASN A 84 7.38 8.83 12.05
CA ASN A 84 8.54 8.64 12.93
C ASN A 84 9.60 7.74 12.29
N TYR A 85 9.20 6.78 11.44
CA TYR A 85 10.13 5.96 10.64
C TYR A 85 10.83 6.74 9.53
N LEU A 86 10.22 7.79 9.00
CA LEU A 86 10.82 8.65 7.98
C LEU A 86 11.79 9.69 8.57
N LYS A 87 11.72 9.92 9.89
CA LYS A 87 12.51 10.93 10.61
C LYS A 87 14.03 10.80 10.44
N PRO A 88 14.64 9.60 10.43
CA PRO A 88 16.08 9.44 10.19
C PRO A 88 16.52 9.86 8.78
N TYR A 89 15.62 9.78 7.79
CA TYR A 89 15.92 10.01 6.37
C TYR A 89 15.56 11.42 5.87
N LYS A 90 15.27 12.35 6.79
CA LYS A 90 14.85 13.73 6.45
C LYS A 90 15.81 14.45 5.51
N LYS A 91 17.12 14.22 5.63
CA LYS A 91 18.14 14.84 4.77
C LYS A 91 18.03 14.34 3.32
N SER A 92 17.92 13.02 3.14
CA SER A 92 17.77 12.40 1.80
C SER A 92 16.43 12.77 1.17
N MET A 93 15.35 12.79 1.95
CA MET A 93 14.04 13.30 1.52
C MET A 93 14.13 14.77 1.06
N GLY A 94 14.84 15.62 1.82
CA GLY A 94 15.06 17.02 1.45
C GLY A 94 15.78 17.18 0.11
N TRP A 95 16.86 16.41 -0.10
CA TRP A 95 17.56 16.38 -1.39
C TRP A 95 16.66 15.89 -2.52
N MET A 96 15.84 14.87 -2.29
CA MET A 96 14.89 14.38 -3.28
C MET A 96 13.88 15.45 -3.66
N PHE A 97 13.27 16.16 -2.70
CA PHE A 97 12.36 17.27 -2.99
C PHE A 97 13.05 18.43 -3.71
N PHE A 98 14.30 18.75 -3.32
CA PHE A 98 15.07 19.79 -3.97
C PHE A 98 15.38 19.44 -5.45
N LEU A 99 15.85 18.23 -5.71
CA LEU A 99 16.14 17.75 -7.07
C LEU A 99 14.87 17.65 -7.92
N LEU A 100 13.77 17.17 -7.34
CA LEU A 100 12.47 17.13 -8.02
C LEU A 100 11.98 18.53 -8.36
N SER A 101 12.10 19.49 -7.42
CA SER A 101 11.70 20.88 -7.65
C SER A 101 12.56 21.50 -8.75
N LEU A 102 13.88 21.32 -8.72
CA LEU A 102 14.78 21.77 -9.78
C LEU A 102 14.44 21.16 -11.13
N GLY A 103 14.23 19.83 -11.19
CA GLY A 103 13.84 19.16 -12.43
C GLY A 103 12.52 19.67 -12.99
N THR A 104 11.56 19.96 -12.10
CA THR A 104 10.27 20.57 -12.49
C THR A 104 10.49 21.96 -13.07
N LEU A 105 11.27 22.81 -12.41
CA LEU A 105 11.59 24.15 -12.91
C LEU A 105 12.29 24.12 -14.27
N ILE A 106 13.24 23.19 -14.47
CA ILE A 106 13.91 22.98 -15.76
C ILE A 106 12.90 22.56 -16.84
N THR A 107 11.96 21.68 -16.49
CA THR A 107 10.90 21.23 -17.42
C THR A 107 10.00 22.39 -17.84
N LEU A 108 9.76 23.37 -16.96
CA LEU A 108 9.00 24.59 -17.28
C LEU A 108 9.75 25.55 -18.23
N ILE A 109 11.05 25.39 -18.47
CA ILE A 109 11.78 26.25 -19.42
C ILE A 109 11.22 26.06 -20.84
N PHE A 110 10.84 24.83 -21.22
CA PHE A 110 10.33 24.54 -22.57
C PHE A 110 9.02 25.26 -22.92
N PRO A 111 7.96 25.25 -22.07
CA PRO A 111 6.75 26.03 -22.33
C PRO A 111 7.03 27.55 -22.34
N ILE A 112 7.95 28.05 -21.50
CA ILE A 112 8.32 29.48 -21.51
C ILE A 112 9.03 29.87 -22.82
N LEU A 113 9.98 29.05 -23.28
CA LEU A 113 10.68 29.28 -24.55
C LEU A 113 9.71 29.22 -25.74
N THR A 114 8.77 28.27 -25.72
CA THR A 114 7.75 28.15 -26.77
C THR A 114 6.82 29.36 -26.80
N GLN A 115 6.43 29.88 -25.64
CA GLN A 115 5.64 31.11 -25.57
C GLN A 115 6.42 32.29 -26.20
N ARG A 116 7.68 32.48 -25.81
CA ARG A 116 8.55 33.54 -26.37
C ARG A 116 8.81 33.38 -27.86
N LEU A 117 8.91 32.14 -28.35
CA LEU A 117 9.02 31.84 -29.77
C LEU A 117 7.82 32.38 -30.54
N ILE A 118 6.61 32.18 -30.01
CA ILE A 118 5.37 32.63 -30.66
C ILE A 118 5.23 34.15 -30.55
N ASP A 119 5.34 34.68 -29.33
CA ASP A 119 5.03 36.08 -29.02
C ASP A 119 6.11 37.05 -29.54
N ASP A 120 7.38 36.73 -29.32
CA ASP A 120 8.51 37.60 -29.69
C ASP A 120 9.17 37.19 -31.01
N GLY A 121 9.04 35.92 -31.41
CA GLY A 121 9.57 35.42 -32.67
C GLY A 121 8.56 35.53 -33.81
N VAL A 122 7.54 34.68 -33.80
CA VAL A 122 6.60 34.50 -34.92
C VAL A 122 5.71 35.72 -35.13
N ASN A 123 5.05 36.21 -34.07
CA ASN A 123 4.12 37.33 -34.15
C ASN A 123 4.83 38.62 -34.59
N GLN A 124 6.06 38.85 -34.11
CA GLN A 124 6.88 40.01 -34.46
C GLN A 124 7.75 39.77 -35.71
N LYS A 125 7.69 38.58 -36.33
CA LYS A 125 8.48 38.14 -37.49
C LYS A 125 10.00 38.32 -37.32
N ASN A 126 10.50 38.11 -36.09
CA ASN A 126 11.90 38.25 -35.76
C ASN A 126 12.66 36.91 -35.94
N LEU A 127 13.30 36.76 -37.09
CA LEU A 127 14.05 35.53 -37.45
C LEU A 127 15.24 35.27 -36.53
N SER A 128 15.87 36.31 -35.99
CA SER A 128 17.00 36.16 -35.07
C SER A 128 16.54 35.50 -33.76
N ILE A 129 15.46 35.99 -33.16
CA ILE A 129 14.87 35.40 -31.94
C ILE A 129 14.45 33.95 -32.19
N ILE A 130 13.77 33.68 -33.32
CA ILE A 130 13.37 32.32 -33.70
C ILE A 130 14.57 31.38 -33.75
N THR A 131 15.66 31.81 -34.41
CA THR A 131 16.86 30.99 -34.57
C THR A 131 17.54 30.69 -33.23
N TYR A 132 17.70 31.70 -32.37
CA TYR A 132 18.31 31.50 -31.05
C TYR A 132 17.48 30.58 -30.14
N ILE A 133 16.15 30.73 -30.14
CA ILE A 133 15.27 29.88 -29.33
C ILE A 133 15.28 28.44 -29.83
N LEU A 134 15.20 28.22 -31.15
CA LEU A 134 15.25 26.87 -31.73
C LEU A 134 16.60 26.19 -31.45
N LEU A 135 17.70 26.93 -31.54
CA LEU A 135 19.02 26.40 -31.20
C LEU A 135 19.12 26.02 -29.72
N ALA A 136 18.58 26.87 -28.83
CA ALA A 136 18.51 26.56 -27.40
C ALA A 136 17.66 25.31 -27.14
N GLN A 137 16.47 25.20 -27.73
CA GLN A 137 15.59 24.03 -27.59
C GLN A 137 16.27 22.74 -28.07
N LEU A 138 17.01 22.80 -29.19
CA LEU A 138 17.78 21.66 -29.69
C LEU A 138 18.87 21.23 -28.69
N ALA A 139 19.64 22.19 -28.16
CA ALA A 139 20.66 21.90 -27.16
C ALA A 139 20.07 21.31 -25.87
N PHE A 140 18.96 21.87 -25.37
CA PHE A 140 18.25 21.33 -24.21
C PHE A 140 17.71 19.92 -24.47
N PHE A 141 17.19 19.65 -25.67
CA PHE A 141 16.71 18.33 -26.05
C PHE A 141 17.84 17.30 -26.02
N PHE A 142 19.00 17.62 -26.59
CA PHE A 142 20.19 16.77 -26.49
C PHE A 142 20.63 16.55 -25.05
N GLY A 143 20.69 17.61 -24.24
CA GLY A 143 21.00 17.51 -22.80
C GLY A 143 20.04 16.56 -22.08
N SER A 144 18.75 16.63 -22.38
CA SER A 144 17.74 15.75 -21.78
C SER A 144 17.93 14.28 -22.15
N ILE A 145 18.36 13.99 -23.40
CA ILE A 145 18.68 12.63 -23.84
C ILE A 145 19.87 12.10 -23.06
N VAL A 146 20.95 12.88 -22.94
CA VAL A 146 22.15 12.49 -22.19
C VAL A 146 21.81 12.18 -20.73
N ILE A 147 21.08 13.06 -20.05
CA ILE A 147 20.64 12.86 -18.65
C ILE A 147 19.78 11.60 -18.51
N ASN A 148 18.87 11.38 -19.46
CA ASN A 148 18.01 10.20 -19.47
C ASN A 148 18.80 8.89 -19.63
N ILE A 149 19.90 8.91 -20.40
CA ILE A 149 20.80 7.76 -20.51
C ILE A 149 21.52 7.51 -19.18
N PHE A 150 22.09 8.54 -18.54
CA PHE A 150 22.74 8.40 -17.24
C PHE A 150 21.80 7.82 -16.17
N ARG A 151 20.58 8.33 -16.07
CA ARG A 151 19.57 7.80 -15.14
C ARG A 151 19.25 6.32 -15.40
N LYS A 152 19.15 5.92 -16.66
CA LYS A 152 18.89 4.51 -17.03
C LYS A 152 20.06 3.60 -16.65
N LEU A 153 21.29 4.07 -16.81
CA LEU A 153 22.49 3.31 -16.45
C LEU A 153 22.62 3.11 -14.93
N ASP A 154 22.35 4.15 -14.14
CA ASP A 154 22.34 4.05 -12.67
C ASP A 154 21.29 3.05 -12.16
N ASN A 155 20.08 3.12 -12.71
CA ASN A 155 19.00 2.18 -12.39
C ASN A 155 19.33 0.72 -12.78
N ALA A 156 20.13 0.50 -13.83
CA ALA A 156 20.55 -0.83 -14.25
C ALA A 156 21.63 -1.44 -13.34
N GLY A 157 22.43 -0.61 -12.68
CA GLY A 157 23.48 -1.05 -11.74
C GLY A 157 22.94 -1.48 -10.37
N SER A 158 21.76 -1.02 -9.98
CA SER A 158 21.11 -1.35 -8.69
C SER A 158 20.19 -2.58 -8.75
N GLY A 159 20.17 -3.29 -9.89
CA GLY A 159 19.34 -4.47 -10.14
C GLY A 159 19.97 -5.82 -9.78
N TYR A 160 21.09 -5.84 -9.05
CA TYR A 160 21.74 -7.03 -8.49
C TYR A 160 21.95 -6.89 -6.98
#